data_AF-A0AA96SMQ3-F1
#
_entry.id   AF-A0AA96SMQ3-F1
#
_cell.length_a   1.000
_cell.length_b   1.000
_cell.length_c   1.000
_cell.angle_alpha   90.00
_cell.angle_beta   90.00
_cell.angle_gamma   90.00
#
_symmetry.space_group_name_H-M   'P 1'
#
loop_
_entity.id
_entity.type
_entity.pdbx_description
1 polymer ?
#
loop_
_entity_poly.entity_id
_entity_poly.type
_entity_poly.pdbx_seq_one_letter_code
_entity_poly.pdbx_strand_id
1 'polypeptide(L)'
;MSYEQEFLQEFEAWVKTQVMINEMALKESQAVYEADQDERAKEAAIRYESRLDAYQFLLGKFANYQSGKGFHDLPDGLLGERNY
;
A
#
# COMPACT_ATOMS: atom_id res chain seq x y z
N MET A 1 -9.78 22.67 -9.47
CA MET A 1 -9.55 22.06 -8.15
C MET A 1 -8.83 23.07 -7.28
N SER A 2 -8.99 23.02 -5.96
CA SER A 2 -8.12 23.78 -5.06
C SER A 2 -6.71 23.17 -5.02
N TYR A 3 -5.74 23.93 -4.51
CA TYR A 3 -4.38 23.43 -4.30
C TYR A 3 -4.37 22.15 -3.45
N GLU A 4 -5.16 22.10 -2.39
CA GLU A 4 -5.25 20.93 -1.50
C GLU A 4 -5.86 19.72 -2.21
N GLN A 5 -6.85 19.93 -3.09
CA GLN A 5 -7.46 18.85 -3.88
C GLN A 5 -6.49 18.27 -4.90
N GLU A 6 -5.73 19.13 -5.60
CA GLU A 6 -4.70 18.71 -6.55
C GLU A 6 -3.56 17.96 -5.83
N PHE A 7 -3.06 18.50 -4.72
CA PHE A 7 -2.06 17.84 -3.89
C PHE A 7 -2.51 16.46 -3.41
N LEU A 8 -3.75 16.32 -2.94
CA LEU A 8 -4.29 15.03 -2.50
C LEU A 8 -4.45 14.03 -3.65
N GLN A 9 -4.84 14.49 -4.84
CA GLN A 9 -4.93 13.64 -6.02
C GLN A 9 -3.56 13.14 -6.47
N GLU A 10 -2.56 14.03 -6.54
CA GLU A 10 -1.18 13.67 -6.87
C GLU A 10 -0.59 12.72 -5.81
N PHE A 11 -0.89 12.96 -4.54
CA PHE A 11 -0.45 12.10 -3.45
C PHE A 11 -1.07 10.70 -3.57
N GLU A 12 -2.37 10.58 -3.85
CA GLU A 12 -3.01 9.29 -4.10
C GLU A 12 -2.37 8.55 -5.28
N ALA A 13 -2.12 9.24 -6.39
CA ALA A 13 -1.46 8.67 -7.56
C ALA A 13 -0.04 8.19 -7.24
N TRP A 14 0.71 8.95 -6.44
CA TRP A 14 2.02 8.57 -5.96
C TRP A 14 1.96 7.31 -5.08
N VAL A 15 1.02 7.23 -4.13
CA VAL A 15 0.85 6.04 -3.27
C VAL A 15 0.52 4.81 -4.12
N LYS A 16 -0.40 4.90 -5.09
CA LYS A 16 -0.69 3.79 -6.01
C LYS A 16 0.54 3.33 -6.77
N THR A 17 1.38 4.27 -7.21
CA THR A 17 2.65 3.97 -7.86
C THR A 17 3.60 3.22 -6.91
N GLN A 18 3.68 3.65 -5.64
CA GLN A 18 4.51 2.95 -4.65
C GLN A 18 4.02 1.54 -4.35
N VAL A 19 2.70 1.31 -4.29
CA VAL A 19 2.12 -0.04 -4.16
C VAL A 19 2.61 -0.93 -5.30
N MET A 20 2.43 -0.51 -6.54
CA MET A 20 2.87 -1.26 -7.72
C MET A 20 4.39 -1.57 -7.70
N ILE A 21 5.23 -0.60 -7.33
CA ILE A 21 6.69 -0.79 -7.25
C ILE A 21 7.05 -1.80 -6.16
N ASN A 22 6.47 -1.69 -4.97
CA ASN A 22 6.80 -2.58 -3.85
C ASN A 22 6.23 -3.99 -4.07
N GLU A 23 5.07 -4.15 -4.71
CA GLU A 23 4.54 -5.46 -5.13
C GLU A 23 5.49 -6.17 -6.11
N MET A 24 5.97 -5.46 -7.13
CA MET A 24 6.93 -6.00 -8.07
C MET A 24 8.24 -6.37 -7.36
N ALA A 25 8.79 -5.46 -6.56
CA ALA A 25 10.05 -5.69 -5.85
C ALA A 25 9.96 -6.84 -4.82
N LEU A 26 8.81 -6.98 -4.14
CA LEU A 26 8.52 -8.10 -3.24
C LEU A 26 8.55 -9.42 -4.00
N LYS A 27 7.82 -9.52 -5.12
CA LYS A 27 7.75 -10.72 -5.93
C LYS A 27 9.12 -11.14 -6.47
N GLU A 28 9.90 -10.19 -6.99
CA GLU A 28 11.25 -10.48 -7.47
C GLU A 28 12.18 -10.91 -6.34
N SER A 29 12.11 -10.28 -5.17
CA SER A 29 12.93 -10.65 -4.00
C SER A 29 12.58 -12.04 -3.47
N GLN A 30 11.30 -12.40 -3.47
CA GLN A 30 10.83 -13.74 -3.12
C GLN A 30 11.35 -14.79 -4.12
N ALA A 31 11.27 -14.51 -5.43
CA ALA A 31 11.77 -15.42 -6.46
C ALA A 31 13.28 -15.68 -6.34
N VAL A 32 14.08 -14.65 -6.04
CA VAL A 32 15.53 -14.80 -5.79
C VAL A 32 15.78 -15.64 -4.52
N TYR A 33 15.02 -15.42 -3.45
CA TYR A 33 15.16 -16.24 -2.25
C TYR A 33 14.80 -17.71 -2.50
N GLU A 34 13.74 -17.98 -3.26
CA GLU A 34 13.33 -19.34 -3.61
C GLU A 34 14.39 -20.06 -4.44
N ALA A 35 15.03 -19.36 -5.39
CA ALA A 35 16.04 -19.93 -6.27
C ALA A 35 17.39 -20.16 -5.57
N ASP A 36 17.89 -19.13 -4.86
CA ASP A 36 19.28 -19.08 -4.41
C ASP A 36 19.44 -19.20 -2.88
N GLN A 37 18.33 -19.23 -2.13
CA GLN A 37 18.32 -19.15 -0.66
C GLN A 37 19.15 -17.97 -0.11
N ASP A 38 19.25 -16.88 -0.88
CA ASP A 38 19.99 -15.67 -0.47
C ASP A 38 19.20 -14.93 0.62
N GLU A 39 19.70 -14.99 1.86
CA GLU A 39 19.07 -14.31 3.00
C GLU A 39 18.95 -12.78 2.82
N ARG A 40 19.78 -12.15 1.97
CA ARG A 40 19.62 -10.72 1.64
C ARG A 40 18.35 -10.46 0.83
N ALA A 41 17.96 -11.41 -0.02
CA ALA A 41 16.71 -11.34 -0.78
C ALA A 41 15.50 -11.49 0.13
N LYS A 42 15.58 -12.35 1.14
CA LYS A 42 14.56 -12.47 2.20
C LYS A 42 14.40 -11.19 3.02
N GLU A 43 15.50 -10.59 3.46
CA GLU A 43 15.46 -9.30 4.15
C GLU A 43 14.87 -8.19 3.25
N ALA A 44 15.20 -8.19 1.97
CA ALA A 44 14.61 -7.26 1.01
C ALA A 44 13.10 -7.47 0.86
N ALA A 45 12.64 -8.72 0.74
CA ALA A 45 11.22 -9.08 0.68
C ALA A 45 10.46 -8.54 1.90
N ILE A 46 10.96 -8.78 3.12
CA ILE A 46 10.34 -8.27 4.36
C ILE A 46 10.21 -6.74 4.34
N ARG A 47 11.23 -6.03 3.84
CA ARG A 47 11.18 -4.55 3.72
C ARG A 47 10.13 -4.08 2.71
N TYR A 48 10.03 -4.74 1.56
CA TYR A 48 9.03 -4.38 0.54
C TYR A 48 7.62 -4.71 1.01
N GLU A 49 7.42 -5.83 1.68
CA GLU A 49 6.14 -6.21 2.30
C GLU A 49 5.70 -5.19 3.36
N SER A 50 6.60 -4.79 4.27
CA SER A 50 6.29 -3.78 5.29
C SER A 50 5.91 -2.42 4.69
N ARG A 51 6.58 -2.00 3.61
CA ARG A 51 6.22 -0.77 2.90
C ARG A 51 4.89 -0.91 2.17
N LEU A 52 4.65 -2.05 1.54
CA LEU A 52 3.42 -2.35 0.83
C LEU A 52 2.20 -2.25 1.76
N ASP A 53 2.28 -2.86 2.94
CA ASP A 53 1.22 -2.78 3.96
C ASP A 53 0.92 -1.32 4.36
N ALA A 54 1.97 -0.52 4.61
CA ALA A 54 1.81 0.90 4.92
C ALA A 54 1.15 1.70 3.78
N TYR A 55 1.51 1.45 2.52
CA TYR A 55 0.88 2.11 1.38
C TYR A 55 -0.56 1.65 1.15
N GLN A 56 -0.88 0.37 1.35
CA GLN A 56 -2.24 -0.14 1.30
C GLN A 56 -3.12 0.50 2.39
N PHE A 57 -2.59 0.69 3.60
CA PHE A 57 -3.28 1.44 4.64
C PHE A 57 -3.59 2.89 4.22
N LEU A 58 -2.62 3.59 3.60
CA LEU A 58 -2.83 4.94 3.08
C LEU A 58 -3.86 4.99 1.95
N LEU A 59 -3.91 3.98 1.06
CA LEU A 59 -4.97 3.88 0.05
C LEU A 59 -6.37 3.81 0.69
N GLY A 60 -6.51 3.10 1.81
CA GLY A 60 -7.75 3.11 2.59
C GLY A 60 -8.12 4.53 3.08
N LYS A 61 -7.14 5.37 3.41
CA LYS A 61 -7.38 6.76 3.82
C LYS A 61 -7.82 7.65 2.66
N PHE A 62 -7.35 7.39 1.44
CA PHE A 62 -7.89 8.06 0.25
C PHE A 62 -9.32 7.61 -0.07
N ALA A 63 -9.67 6.34 0.15
CA ALA A 63 -11.05 5.89 0.02
C ALA A 63 -12.00 6.62 1.01
N ASN A 64 -11.54 6.86 2.24
CA ASN A 64 -12.28 7.70 3.19
C ASN A 64 -12.45 9.13 2.67
N TYR A 65 -11.38 9.74 2.17
CA TYR A 65 -11.42 11.10 1.61
C TYR A 65 -12.45 11.21 0.48
N GLN A 66 -12.45 10.27 -0.47
CA GLN A 66 -13.40 10.22 -1.59
C GLN A 66 -14.84 9.99 -1.13
N SER A 67 -15.03 9.27 -0.01
CA SER A 67 -16.33 8.99 0.59
C SER A 67 -16.81 10.08 1.56
N GLY A 68 -16.04 11.16 1.75
CA GLY A 68 -16.35 12.22 2.71
C GLY A 68 -16.26 11.80 4.18
N LYS A 69 -15.57 10.68 4.47
CA LYS A 69 -15.33 10.16 5.82
C LYS A 69 -14.14 10.85 6.49
N GLY A 70 -14.09 10.79 7.81
CA GLY A 70 -12.95 11.25 8.58
C GLY A 70 -11.69 10.41 8.32
N PHE A 71 -10.52 11.02 8.54
CA PHE A 71 -9.24 10.31 8.40
C PHE A 71 -9.12 9.11 9.34
N HIS A 72 -9.70 9.19 10.54
CA HIS A 72 -9.66 8.12 11.53
C HIS A 72 -10.73 7.04 11.33
N ASP A 73 -11.65 7.24 10.40
CA ASP A 73 -12.69 6.25 10.13
C ASP A 73 -12.08 4.98 9.52
N LEU A 74 -12.76 3.87 9.74
CA LEU A 74 -12.37 2.61 9.13
C LEU A 74 -12.80 2.63 7.65
N PRO A 75 -11.87 2.42 6.70
CA PRO A 75 -12.22 2.27 5.29
C PRO A 75 -13.08 1.02 5.09
N ASP A 76 -14.06 1.11 4.18
CA ASP A 76 -14.91 -0.03 3.85
C ASP A 76 -14.05 -1.15 3.26
N GLY A 77 -14.21 -2.37 3.77
CA GLY A 77 -13.45 -3.54 3.32
C GLY A 77 -12.05 -3.70 3.93
N LEU A 78 -11.53 -2.76 4.74
CA LEU A 78 -10.16 -2.85 5.29
C LEU A 78 -9.97 -4.04 6.26
N LEU A 79 -11.03 -4.48 6.94
CA LEU A 79 -10.96 -5.61 7.90
C LEU A 79 -11.65 -6.89 7.38
N GLY A 80 -12.07 -6.92 6.12
CA GLY A 80 -13.05 -7.90 5.65
C GLY A 80 -14.43 -7.66 6.27
N GLU A 81 -15.49 -8.05 5.57
CA GLU A 81 -16.86 -7.99 6.12
C GLU A 81 -16.92 -8.72 7.46
N ARG A 82 -17.14 -7.97 8.56
CA ARG A 82 -17.52 -8.58 9.84
C ARG A 82 -18.96 -9.08 9.70
N ASN A 83 -19.10 -10.31 9.21
CA ASN A 83 -20.34 -11.06 9.33
C ASN A 83 -20.54 -11.40 10.82
N TYR A 84 -21.60 -10.84 11.41
CA TYR A 84 -22.10 -11.21 12.75
C TYR A 84 -23.15 -12.31 12.61
#